data_AF-A0A9D7HER8-F1
#
_entry.id   AF-A0A9D7HER8-F1
#
_cell.length_a   1.000
_cell.length_b   1.000
_cell.length_c   1.000
_cell.angle_alpha   90.00
_cell.angle_beta   90.00
_cell.angle_gamma   90.00
#
_symmetry.space_group_name_H-M   'P 1'
#
loop_
_entity.id
_entity.type
_entity.pdbx_description
1 polymer ?
#
loop_
_entity_poly.entity_id
_entity_poly.type
_entity_poly.pdbx_seq_one_letter_code
_entity_poly.pdbx_strand_id
1 'polypeptide(L)'
;MSLWQLMRMNRIAALAWGAAAILIAYSSLIVALGPKADASGWALALGFAVAAAYCVWQGWREWKGLEEASASGLKSFDDVKPPATPMSDFPGAWRGDPIPLETQIEQLKQAGLTLAPGRTMEELLSSWPREQYESDPYGLLLFMYGSEVEEEPWERFFCERGWDFDMECLTQAGDYVHAFERILAITGKPELVTAMSDTFRFDAEACEIRYTINGRERVLSAKVDNDWADYEAVAAFARDVETNIGDGRHFWGADNGQAVILFFLTDAEAAKVNALRSETLMRYATD
;
A
#
# COMPACT_ATOMS: atom_id res chain seq x y z
N MET A 1 -2.05 -2.94 1.34
CA MET A 1 -1.97 -4.31 1.92
C MET A 1 -3.12 -5.14 1.37
N SER A 2 -2.88 -6.32 0.79
CA SER A 2 -3.97 -7.07 0.13
C SER A 2 -5.01 -7.61 1.13
N LEU A 3 -6.28 -7.72 0.72
CA LEU A 3 -7.36 -8.32 1.54
C LEU A 3 -6.96 -9.69 2.08
N TRP A 4 -6.15 -10.43 1.32
CA TRP A 4 -5.62 -11.73 1.71
C TRP A 4 -4.57 -11.62 2.84
N GLN A 5 -3.70 -10.62 2.81
CA GLN A 5 -2.74 -10.33 3.89
C GLN A 5 -3.47 -9.92 5.17
N LEU A 6 -4.50 -9.06 5.08
CA LEU A 6 -5.34 -8.66 6.22
C LEU A 6 -6.05 -9.87 6.86
N MET A 7 -6.67 -10.73 6.04
CA MET A 7 -7.32 -11.95 6.53
C MET A 7 -6.34 -12.94 7.17
N ARG A 8 -5.12 -13.05 6.64
CA ARG A 8 -4.06 -13.92 7.19
C ARG A 8 -3.58 -13.41 8.55
N MET A 9 -3.35 -12.11 8.69
CA MET A 9 -2.94 -11.50 9.97
C MET A 9 -4.01 -11.68 11.06
N ASN A 10 -5.28 -11.48 10.72
CA ASN A 10 -6.39 -11.64 11.66
C ASN A 10 -6.57 -13.11 12.12
N ARG A 11 -6.32 -14.09 11.24
CA ARG A 11 -6.33 -15.51 11.64
C ARG A 11 -5.17 -15.87 12.57
N ILE A 12 -3.99 -15.28 12.36
CA ILE A 12 -2.83 -15.48 13.24
C ILE A 12 -3.12 -14.88 14.63
N ALA A 13 -3.72 -13.69 14.69
CA ALA A 13 -4.13 -13.06 15.94
C ALA A 13 -5.13 -13.92 16.74
N ALA A 14 -6.19 -14.41 16.09
CA ALA A 14 -7.17 -15.28 16.73
C ALA A 14 -6.55 -16.58 17.29
N LEU A 15 -5.62 -17.19 16.55
CA LEU A 15 -4.87 -18.37 17.02
C LEU A 15 -3.94 -18.06 18.20
N ALA A 16 -3.30 -16.89 18.18
CA ALA A 16 -2.44 -16.44 19.27
C ALA A 16 -3.23 -16.24 20.58
N TRP A 17 -4.43 -15.66 20.50
CA TRP A 17 -5.34 -15.54 21.65
C TRP A 17 -5.77 -16.90 22.20
N GLY A 18 -6.06 -17.87 21.32
CA GLY A 18 -6.37 -19.24 21.72
C GLY A 18 -5.21 -19.93 22.45
N ALA A 19 -3.98 -19.78 21.95
CA ALA A 19 -2.79 -20.32 22.60
C ALA A 19 -2.53 -19.68 23.98
N ALA A 20 -2.68 -18.35 24.09
CA ALA A 20 -2.56 -17.63 25.34
C ALA A 20 -3.58 -18.12 26.40
N ALA A 21 -4.83 -18.34 26.00
CA ALA A 21 -5.86 -18.86 26.90
C ALA A 21 -5.49 -20.23 27.50
N ILE A 22 -4.93 -21.14 26.68
CA ILE A 22 -4.50 -22.48 27.13
C ILE A 22 -3.36 -22.36 28.15
N LEU A 23 -2.35 -21.53 27.89
CA LEU A 23 -1.21 -21.35 28.79
C LEU A 23 -1.63 -20.75 30.14
N ILE A 24 -2.54 -19.78 30.12
CA ILE A 24 -3.08 -19.15 31.32
C ILE A 24 -3.91 -20.16 32.13
N ALA A 25 -4.78 -20.93 31.47
CA ALA A 25 -5.58 -21.97 32.14
C ALA A 25 -4.69 -23.07 32.75
N TYR A 26 -3.64 -23.48 32.05
CA TYR A 26 -2.66 -24.44 32.57
C TYR A 26 -1.92 -23.90 33.80
N SER A 27 -1.52 -22.63 33.79
CA SER A 27 -0.89 -21.96 34.93
C SER A 27 -1.83 -21.88 36.14
N SER A 28 -3.13 -21.61 35.92
CA SER A 28 -4.16 -21.67 36.96
C SER A 28 -4.25 -23.05 37.61
N LEU A 29 -4.18 -24.11 36.82
CA LEU A 29 -4.27 -25.48 37.31
C LEU A 29 -3.06 -25.84 38.18
N ILE A 30 -1.85 -25.44 37.77
CA ILE A 30 -0.62 -25.64 38.56
C ILE A 30 -0.72 -24.96 39.92
N VAL A 31 -1.25 -23.74 39.97
CA VAL A 31 -1.39 -22.99 41.23
C VAL A 31 -2.43 -23.63 42.13
N ALA A 32 -3.58 -24.03 41.58
CA ALA A 32 -4.67 -24.65 42.33
C ALA A 32 -4.32 -26.04 42.88
N LEU A 33 -3.49 -26.81 42.16
CA LEU A 33 -3.04 -28.15 42.55
C LEU A 33 -1.68 -28.13 43.27
N GLY A 34 -1.06 -26.95 43.40
CA GLY A 34 0.26 -26.78 43.99
C GLY A 34 0.25 -26.73 45.52
N PRO A 35 1.44 -26.72 46.14
CA PRO A 35 1.59 -26.71 47.60
C PRO A 35 1.07 -25.43 48.29
N LYS A 36 0.58 -24.45 47.52
CA LYS A 36 -0.03 -23.20 47.98
C LYS A 36 -1.54 -23.13 47.72
N ALA A 37 -2.26 -24.24 47.81
CA ALA A 37 -3.73 -24.29 47.70
C ALA A 37 -4.46 -23.66 48.91
N ASP A 38 -3.93 -22.57 49.45
CA ASP A 38 -4.57 -21.73 50.46
C ASP A 38 -5.44 -20.64 49.80
N ALA A 39 -6.07 -19.78 50.61
CA ALA A 39 -6.94 -18.73 50.11
C ALA A 39 -6.26 -17.79 49.09
N SER A 40 -4.95 -17.60 49.18
CA SER A 40 -4.19 -16.76 48.23
C SER A 40 -3.93 -17.47 46.90
N GLY A 41 -3.70 -18.79 46.92
CA GLY A 41 -3.58 -19.61 45.72
C GLY A 41 -4.89 -19.66 44.92
N TRP A 42 -6.03 -19.78 45.61
CA TRP A 42 -7.35 -19.76 44.97
C TRP A 42 -7.70 -18.39 44.38
N ALA A 43 -7.33 -17.28 45.03
CA ALA A 43 -7.50 -15.95 44.47
C ALA A 43 -6.69 -15.76 43.17
N LEU A 44 -5.46 -16.26 43.14
CA LEU A 44 -4.59 -16.22 41.96
C LEU A 44 -5.15 -17.09 40.81
N ALA A 45 -5.62 -18.30 41.14
CA ALA A 45 -6.26 -19.20 40.17
C ALA A 45 -7.53 -18.56 39.56
N LEU A 46 -8.35 -17.88 40.37
CA LEU A 46 -9.51 -17.14 39.87
C LEU A 46 -9.10 -16.01 38.91
N GLY A 47 -8.03 -15.27 39.24
CA GLY A 47 -7.47 -14.23 38.37
C GLY A 47 -7.03 -14.78 37.00
N PHE A 48 -6.35 -15.93 36.98
CA PHE A 48 -5.98 -16.60 35.73
C PHE A 48 -7.21 -17.12 34.96
N ALA A 49 -8.22 -17.66 35.62
CA ALA A 49 -9.44 -18.10 34.96
C ALA A 49 -10.16 -16.94 34.25
N VAL A 50 -10.22 -15.76 34.88
CA VAL A 50 -10.77 -14.54 34.26
C VAL A 50 -9.94 -14.11 33.05
N ALA A 51 -8.61 -14.12 33.16
CA ALA A 51 -7.73 -13.77 32.04
C ALA A 51 -7.85 -14.75 30.86
N ALA A 52 -7.99 -16.06 31.13
CA ALA A 52 -8.22 -17.06 30.09
C ALA A 52 -9.58 -16.85 29.40
N ALA A 53 -10.64 -16.60 30.17
CA ALA A 53 -11.97 -16.31 29.63
C ALA A 53 -11.95 -15.06 28.73
N TYR A 54 -11.20 -14.02 29.12
CA TYR A 54 -11.01 -12.82 28.30
C TYR A 54 -10.30 -13.12 26.98
N CYS A 55 -9.22 -13.92 27.00
CA CYS A 55 -8.51 -14.33 25.77
C CYS A 55 -9.41 -15.13 24.82
N VAL A 56 -10.22 -16.05 25.36
CA VAL A 56 -11.20 -16.81 24.55
C VAL A 56 -12.25 -15.88 23.95
N TRP A 57 -12.76 -14.91 24.72
CA TRP A 57 -13.73 -13.94 24.23
C TRP A 57 -13.15 -13.06 23.11
N GLN A 58 -11.91 -12.58 23.25
CA GLN A 58 -11.24 -11.81 22.20
C GLN A 58 -11.03 -12.61 20.92
N GLY A 59 -10.49 -13.84 21.03
CA GLY A 59 -10.32 -14.72 19.88
C GLY A 59 -11.65 -15.06 19.19
N TRP A 60 -12.72 -15.26 19.97
CA TRP A 60 -14.06 -15.47 19.42
C TRP A 60 -14.61 -14.22 18.71
N ARG A 61 -14.40 -13.02 19.27
CA ARG A 61 -14.83 -11.75 18.66
C ARG A 61 -14.13 -11.52 17.32
N GLU A 62 -12.82 -11.73 17.25
CA GLU A 62 -12.04 -11.63 16.01
C GLU A 62 -12.49 -12.67 14.99
N TRP A 63 -12.71 -13.92 15.43
CA TRP A 63 -13.23 -14.98 14.56
C TRP A 63 -14.62 -14.68 14.02
N LYS A 64 -15.52 -14.16 14.87
CA LYS A 64 -16.86 -13.74 14.43
C LYS A 64 -16.81 -12.57 13.47
N GLY A 65 -15.93 -11.60 13.69
CA GLY A 65 -15.66 -10.54 12.72
C GLY A 65 -15.21 -11.09 11.37
N LEU A 66 -14.40 -12.15 11.35
CA LEU A 66 -14.00 -12.84 10.12
C LEU A 66 -15.16 -13.59 9.45
N GLU A 67 -16.02 -14.26 10.23
CA GLU A 67 -17.22 -14.93 9.70
C GLU A 67 -18.21 -13.92 9.12
N GLU A 68 -18.43 -12.80 9.80
CA GLU A 68 -19.31 -11.73 9.34
C GLU A 68 -18.74 -11.00 8.11
N ALA A 69 -17.42 -10.76 8.06
CA ALA A 69 -16.75 -10.23 6.87
C ALA A 69 -16.79 -11.23 5.68
N SER A 70 -16.75 -12.53 5.97
CA SER A 70 -16.93 -13.57 4.96
C SER A 70 -18.40 -13.74 4.53
N ALA A 71 -19.35 -13.51 5.43
CA ALA A 71 -20.79 -13.67 5.21
C ALA A 71 -21.47 -12.42 4.65
N SER A 72 -20.87 -11.24 4.81
CA SER A 72 -21.31 -9.98 4.20
C SER A 72 -21.22 -9.98 2.67
N GLY A 73 -20.76 -11.08 2.07
CA GLY A 73 -20.85 -11.28 0.63
C GLY A 73 -19.82 -10.46 -0.13
N LEU A 74 -18.64 -10.22 0.47
CA LEU A 74 -17.42 -10.04 -0.31
C LEU A 74 -17.25 -11.32 -1.13
N LYS A 75 -17.81 -11.26 -2.34
CA LYS A 75 -17.75 -12.31 -3.35
C LYS A 75 -16.31 -12.78 -3.44
N SER A 76 -16.11 -14.08 -3.57
CA SER A 76 -14.79 -14.56 -4.01
C SER A 76 -14.41 -13.76 -5.27
N PHE A 77 -13.13 -13.47 -5.45
CA PHE A 77 -12.67 -12.74 -6.64
C PHE A 77 -13.18 -13.42 -7.93
N ASP A 78 -13.37 -14.75 -7.88
CA ASP A 78 -13.94 -15.58 -8.93
C ASP A 78 -15.46 -15.36 -9.19
N ASP A 79 -16.21 -14.86 -8.20
CA ASP A 79 -17.66 -14.59 -8.25
C ASP A 79 -18.00 -13.13 -8.63
N VAL A 80 -17.01 -12.24 -8.63
CA VAL A 80 -17.15 -10.88 -9.14
C VAL A 80 -17.19 -10.97 -10.66
N LYS A 81 -18.40 -11.16 -11.20
CA LYS A 81 -18.66 -10.88 -12.61
C LYS A 81 -18.09 -9.48 -12.90
N PRO A 82 -17.15 -9.32 -13.86
CA PRO A 82 -16.56 -8.03 -14.14
C PRO A 82 -17.68 -7.01 -14.35
N PRO A 83 -17.46 -5.74 -13.95
CA PRO A 83 -18.48 -4.71 -14.06
C PRO A 83 -19.16 -4.79 -15.43
N ALA A 84 -20.50 -4.74 -15.44
CA ALA A 84 -21.29 -4.86 -16.67
C ALA A 84 -20.99 -3.74 -17.68
N THR A 85 -20.29 -2.69 -17.23
CA THR A 85 -19.71 -1.65 -18.04
C THR A 85 -18.42 -2.18 -18.67
N PRO A 86 -18.39 -2.46 -19.99
CA PRO A 86 -17.14 -2.82 -20.65
C PRO A 86 -16.13 -1.69 -20.45
N MET A 87 -14.85 -2.05 -20.31
CA MET A 87 -13.75 -1.09 -20.12
C MET A 87 -13.79 0.07 -21.13
N SER A 88 -14.32 -0.17 -22.34
CA SER A 88 -14.56 0.82 -23.40
C SER A 88 -15.43 2.02 -23.01
N ASP A 89 -16.24 1.90 -21.96
CA ASP A 89 -17.23 2.89 -21.57
C ASP A 89 -16.74 3.80 -20.43
N PHE A 90 -15.55 3.54 -19.86
CA PHE A 90 -14.94 4.43 -18.88
C PHE A 90 -14.44 5.72 -19.54
N PRO A 91 -14.62 6.89 -18.91
CA PRO A 91 -13.93 8.12 -19.32
C PRO A 91 -12.42 7.85 -19.38
N GLY A 92 -11.78 8.11 -20.53
CA GLY A 92 -10.36 7.84 -20.76
C GLY A 92 -10.04 6.43 -21.30
N ALA A 93 -11.04 5.57 -21.52
CA ALA A 93 -10.85 4.28 -22.15
C ALA A 93 -10.28 4.39 -23.57
N TRP A 94 -9.34 3.51 -23.91
CA TRP A 94 -8.80 3.43 -25.27
C TRP A 94 -9.89 3.05 -26.28
N ARG A 95 -9.97 3.82 -27.38
CA ARG A 95 -10.93 3.60 -28.48
C ARG A 95 -10.26 3.24 -29.81
N GLY A 96 -8.95 3.09 -29.81
CA GLY A 96 -8.18 2.70 -30.99
C GLY A 96 -8.09 1.18 -31.13
N ASP A 97 -7.31 0.74 -32.11
CA ASP A 97 -6.98 -0.67 -32.27
C ASP A 97 -6.10 -1.15 -31.10
N PRO A 98 -6.17 -2.44 -30.72
CA PRO A 98 -5.26 -3.03 -29.74
C PRO A 98 -3.79 -2.86 -30.17
N ILE A 99 -2.91 -2.62 -29.20
CA ILE A 99 -1.46 -2.51 -29.44
C ILE A 99 -0.77 -3.69 -28.75
N PRO A 100 0.07 -4.48 -29.46
CA PRO A 100 0.78 -5.61 -28.83
C PRO A 100 1.61 -5.17 -27.62
N LEU A 101 1.58 -5.97 -26.54
CA LEU A 101 2.26 -5.64 -25.28
C LEU A 101 3.75 -5.32 -25.47
N GLU A 102 4.45 -6.07 -26.33
CA GLU A 102 5.87 -5.85 -26.64
C GLU A 102 6.10 -4.48 -27.28
N THR A 103 5.17 -4.02 -28.12
CA THR A 103 5.24 -2.70 -28.74
C THR A 103 5.03 -1.62 -27.69
N GLN A 104 4.09 -1.81 -26.76
CA GLN A 104 3.85 -0.88 -25.67
C GLN A 104 5.09 -0.74 -24.77
N ILE A 105 5.71 -1.86 -24.37
CA ILE A 105 6.93 -1.88 -23.55
C ILE A 105 8.09 -1.15 -24.25
N GLU A 106 8.31 -1.44 -25.53
CA GLU A 106 9.40 -0.79 -26.28
C GLU A 106 9.16 0.72 -26.46
N GLN A 107 7.91 1.14 -26.66
CA GLN A 107 7.56 2.56 -26.76
C GLN A 107 7.69 3.31 -25.42
N LEU A 108 7.27 2.71 -24.30
CA LEU A 108 7.49 3.28 -22.96
C LEU A 108 9.00 3.40 -22.67
N LYS A 109 9.79 2.41 -23.05
CA LYS A 109 11.25 2.45 -22.94
C LYS A 109 11.85 3.61 -23.73
N GLN A 110 11.39 3.84 -24.96
CA GLN A 110 11.81 5.01 -25.77
C GLN A 110 11.34 6.35 -25.17
N ALA A 111 10.26 6.32 -24.38
CA ALA A 111 9.78 7.46 -23.61
C ALA A 111 10.53 7.67 -22.28
N GLY A 112 11.44 6.78 -21.88
CA GLY A 112 12.25 6.88 -20.66
C GLY A 112 11.70 6.09 -19.46
N LEU A 113 10.60 5.35 -19.65
CA LEU A 113 10.05 4.42 -18.67
C LEU A 113 10.43 2.99 -19.05
N THR A 114 11.35 2.41 -18.29
CA THR A 114 11.87 1.07 -18.57
C THR A 114 11.48 0.10 -17.48
N LEU A 115 11.22 -1.15 -17.87
CA LEU A 115 11.21 -2.25 -16.93
C LEU A 115 12.51 -2.26 -16.11
N ALA A 116 12.40 -2.47 -14.80
CA ALA A 116 13.54 -2.55 -13.91
C ALA A 116 14.45 -3.73 -14.30
N PRO A 117 15.75 -3.69 -13.96
CA PRO A 117 16.69 -4.74 -14.31
C PRO A 117 16.21 -6.13 -13.86
N GLY A 118 16.16 -7.07 -14.81
CA GLY A 118 15.69 -8.44 -14.54
C GLY A 118 14.18 -8.57 -14.33
N ARG A 119 13.38 -7.57 -14.71
CA ARG A 119 11.92 -7.71 -14.89
C ARG A 119 11.60 -8.23 -16.28
N THR A 120 10.59 -9.08 -16.33
CA THR A 120 10.22 -9.83 -17.53
C THR A 120 8.76 -9.61 -17.90
N MET A 121 8.42 -9.89 -19.16
CA MET A 121 7.03 -9.83 -19.62
C MET A 121 6.21 -10.97 -19.01
N GLU A 122 6.84 -12.10 -18.73
CA GLU A 122 6.22 -13.24 -18.06
C GLU A 122 5.67 -12.85 -16.69
N GLU A 123 6.37 -12.00 -15.93
CA GLU A 123 5.88 -11.45 -14.65
C GLU A 123 4.69 -10.50 -14.84
N LEU A 124 4.60 -9.74 -15.94
CA LEU A 124 3.40 -8.95 -16.24
C LEU A 124 2.20 -9.85 -16.56
N LEU A 125 2.46 -10.94 -17.29
CA LEU A 125 1.45 -11.88 -17.74
C LEU A 125 0.98 -12.83 -16.63
N SER A 126 1.68 -12.89 -15.49
CA SER A 126 1.20 -13.61 -14.30
C SER A 126 0.12 -12.82 -13.55
N SER A 127 0.17 -11.48 -13.55
CA SER A 127 -0.85 -10.63 -12.95
C SER A 127 -2.09 -10.44 -13.83
N TRP A 128 -1.90 -10.23 -15.14
CA TRP A 128 -3.01 -9.98 -16.08
C TRP A 128 -2.83 -10.72 -17.40
N PRO A 129 -3.92 -11.23 -18.02
CA PRO A 129 -3.83 -11.85 -19.33
C PRO A 129 -3.49 -10.81 -20.40
N ARG A 130 -2.78 -11.26 -21.45
CA ARG A 130 -2.29 -10.42 -22.55
C ARG A 130 -3.36 -9.53 -23.15
N GLU A 131 -4.55 -10.08 -23.34
CA GLU A 131 -5.68 -9.37 -23.98
C GLU A 131 -6.08 -8.11 -23.21
N GLN A 132 -5.89 -8.07 -21.89
CA GLN A 132 -6.20 -6.88 -21.09
C GLN A 132 -5.17 -5.76 -21.30
N TYR A 133 -3.88 -6.09 -21.39
CA TYR A 133 -2.86 -5.11 -21.76
C TYR A 133 -3.09 -4.55 -23.17
N GLU A 134 -3.44 -5.42 -24.12
CA GLU A 134 -3.57 -5.03 -25.52
C GLU A 134 -4.88 -4.27 -25.79
N SER A 135 -5.95 -4.51 -25.02
CA SER A 135 -7.25 -3.82 -25.17
C SER A 135 -7.32 -2.44 -24.49
N ASP A 136 -6.45 -2.18 -23.50
CA ASP A 136 -6.24 -0.84 -22.93
C ASP A 136 -4.75 -0.45 -22.97
N PRO A 137 -4.21 -0.16 -24.17
CA PRO A 137 -2.81 0.17 -24.34
C PRO A 137 -2.33 1.26 -23.41
N TYR A 138 -1.16 1.02 -22.83
CA TYR A 138 -0.42 1.87 -21.88
C TYR A 138 -1.10 2.08 -20.52
N GLY A 139 -2.43 2.02 -20.40
CA GLY A 139 -3.13 2.31 -19.14
C GLY A 139 -2.82 1.25 -18.09
N LEU A 140 -3.20 0.00 -18.38
CA LEU A 140 -2.86 -1.13 -17.52
C LEU A 140 -1.34 -1.29 -17.36
N LEU A 141 -0.57 -1.05 -18.42
CA LEU A 141 0.90 -1.19 -18.36
C LEU A 141 1.55 -0.14 -17.45
N LEU A 142 1.08 1.11 -17.47
CA LEU A 142 1.56 2.17 -16.57
C LEU A 142 1.16 1.86 -15.13
N PHE A 143 -0.05 1.35 -14.88
CA PHE A 143 -0.42 0.82 -13.58
C PHE A 143 0.58 -0.22 -13.09
N MET A 144 0.82 -1.26 -13.90
CA MET A 144 1.77 -2.30 -13.54
C MET A 144 3.20 -1.77 -13.36
N TYR A 145 3.63 -0.75 -14.11
CA TYR A 145 4.95 -0.13 -13.91
C TYR A 145 5.09 0.55 -12.54
N GLY A 146 3.99 1.03 -11.95
CA GLY A 146 3.98 1.50 -10.57
C GLY A 146 3.93 0.39 -9.53
N SER A 147 3.36 -0.76 -9.88
CA SER A 147 3.10 -1.84 -8.95
C SER A 147 4.34 -2.62 -8.54
N GLU A 148 4.26 -3.20 -7.35
CA GLU A 148 5.13 -4.30 -6.92
C GLU A 148 4.82 -5.57 -7.71
N VAL A 149 5.82 -6.42 -7.94
CA VAL A 149 5.62 -7.75 -8.50
C VAL A 149 4.90 -8.62 -7.47
N GLU A 150 3.77 -9.20 -7.86
CA GLU A 150 2.88 -9.99 -6.99
C GLU A 150 3.39 -11.42 -6.72
N GLU A 151 4.70 -11.58 -6.59
CA GLU A 151 5.35 -12.87 -6.34
C GLU A 151 6.62 -12.70 -5.49
N GLU A 152 6.95 -13.72 -4.70
CA GLU A 152 8.21 -13.76 -3.95
C GLU A 152 9.46 -13.74 -4.87
N PRO A 153 10.55 -13.07 -4.45
CA PRO A 153 10.65 -12.24 -3.25
C PRO A 153 9.89 -10.92 -3.41
N TRP A 154 9.23 -10.47 -2.35
CA TRP A 154 8.53 -9.18 -2.29
C TRP A 154 9.49 -7.99 -2.41
N GLU A 155 8.93 -6.78 -2.48
CA GLU A 155 9.62 -5.49 -2.61
C GLU A 155 10.40 -5.31 -3.92
N ARG A 156 9.97 -5.99 -4.99
CA ARG A 156 10.48 -5.78 -6.35
C ARG A 156 9.43 -5.05 -7.18
N PHE A 157 9.85 -4.05 -7.95
CA PHE A 157 8.93 -3.20 -8.72
C PHE A 157 9.16 -3.35 -10.21
N PHE A 158 8.12 -3.18 -11.02
CA PHE A 158 8.25 -3.28 -12.48
C PHE A 158 9.03 -2.13 -13.09
N CYS A 159 8.98 -0.93 -12.51
CA CYS A 159 9.80 0.22 -12.91
C CYS A 159 10.46 0.85 -11.68
N GLU A 160 11.77 1.10 -11.72
CA GLU A 160 12.48 1.76 -10.60
C GLU A 160 12.05 3.22 -10.42
N ARG A 161 11.44 3.82 -11.44
CA ARG A 161 10.98 5.22 -11.45
C ARG A 161 9.47 5.35 -11.27
N GLY A 162 8.78 4.24 -10.99
CA GLY A 162 7.32 4.16 -10.83
C GLY A 162 6.95 3.63 -9.45
N TRP A 163 5.90 4.18 -8.85
CA TRP A 163 5.29 3.64 -7.64
C TRP A 163 3.79 3.88 -7.63
N ASP A 164 3.03 2.82 -7.43
CA ASP A 164 1.59 2.85 -7.18
C ASP A 164 1.34 3.31 -5.75
N PHE A 165 1.06 4.61 -5.59
CA PHE A 165 0.84 5.21 -4.28
C PHE A 165 -0.64 5.07 -3.91
N ASP A 166 -0.91 4.03 -3.12
CA ASP A 166 -2.18 3.83 -2.43
C ASP A 166 -2.40 4.99 -1.45
N MET A 167 -3.38 5.84 -1.75
CA MET A 167 -3.71 6.98 -0.90
C MET A 167 -4.44 6.51 0.36
N GLU A 168 -5.04 5.31 0.40
CA GLU A 168 -5.73 4.74 1.56
C GLU A 168 -4.74 4.03 2.52
N CYS A 169 -3.56 4.62 2.75
CA CYS A 169 -2.45 3.97 3.45
C CYS A 169 -2.22 4.42 4.90
N LEU A 170 -3.04 5.30 5.49
CA LEU A 170 -2.81 5.88 6.82
C LEU A 170 -3.57 5.18 7.94
N THR A 171 -3.00 4.12 8.48
CA THR A 171 -3.59 3.33 9.57
C THR A 171 -2.88 3.50 10.92
N GLN A 172 -1.62 3.94 10.92
CA GLN A 172 -0.78 3.99 12.12
C GLN A 172 0.41 4.96 11.96
N ALA A 173 1.12 5.19 13.07
CA ALA A 173 2.40 5.88 13.05
C ALA A 173 3.43 5.09 12.22
N GLY A 174 4.21 5.81 11.41
CA GLY A 174 5.16 5.28 10.45
C GLY A 174 4.65 5.27 9.01
N ASP A 175 3.35 5.43 8.78
CA ASP A 175 2.77 5.28 7.43
C ASP A 175 3.18 6.42 6.49
N TYR A 176 3.26 7.67 6.98
CA TYR A 176 3.80 8.76 6.17
C TYR A 176 5.30 8.57 5.92
N VAL A 177 6.03 8.08 6.92
CA VAL A 177 7.47 7.78 6.77
C VAL A 177 7.67 6.77 5.64
N HIS A 178 6.92 5.67 5.68
CA HIS A 178 6.98 4.63 4.67
C HIS A 178 6.63 5.17 3.27
N ALA A 179 5.51 5.89 3.14
CA ALA A 179 5.11 6.47 1.86
C ALA A 179 6.17 7.43 1.29
N PHE A 180 6.75 8.29 2.13
CA PHE A 180 7.76 9.26 1.70
C PHE A 180 9.10 8.58 1.36
N GLU A 181 9.48 7.52 2.06
CA GLU A 181 10.63 6.68 1.69
C GLU A 181 10.43 6.04 0.30
N ARG A 182 9.23 5.58 -0.02
CA ARG A 182 8.88 5.05 -1.35
C ARG A 182 8.94 6.12 -2.44
N ILE A 183 8.42 7.33 -2.17
CA ILE A 183 8.55 8.48 -3.08
C ILE A 183 10.03 8.81 -3.34
N LEU A 184 10.88 8.78 -2.31
CA LEU A 184 12.31 9.02 -2.48
C LEU A 184 13.00 7.92 -3.28
N ALA A 185 12.62 6.66 -3.07
CA ALA A 185 13.20 5.52 -3.76
C ALA A 185 13.08 5.67 -5.29
N ILE A 186 11.93 6.12 -5.80
CA ILE A 186 11.71 6.29 -7.24
C ILE A 186 12.49 7.44 -7.87
N THR A 187 13.13 8.30 -7.06
CA THR A 187 14.05 9.33 -7.54
C THR A 187 15.47 8.80 -7.78
N GLY A 188 15.79 7.62 -7.25
CA GLY A 188 17.14 7.07 -7.18
C GLY A 188 18.05 7.78 -6.17
N LYS A 189 17.47 8.55 -5.22
CA LYS A 189 18.19 9.31 -4.18
C LYS A 189 17.57 9.13 -2.79
N PRO A 190 17.46 7.90 -2.27
CA PRO A 190 16.84 7.63 -0.97
C PRO A 190 17.51 8.38 0.20
N GLU A 191 18.80 8.71 0.08
CA GLU A 191 19.59 9.40 1.09
C GLU A 191 19.38 10.93 1.13
N LEU A 192 18.62 11.49 0.20
CA LEU A 192 18.38 12.94 0.12
C LEU A 192 17.69 13.48 1.38
N VAL A 193 16.83 12.66 1.98
CA VAL A 193 16.08 12.98 3.17
C VAL A 193 16.48 12.02 4.29
N THR A 194 16.64 12.57 5.49
CA THR A 194 17.03 11.82 6.69
C THR A 194 16.18 12.25 7.89
N ALA A 195 16.29 11.52 9.00
CA ALA A 195 15.61 11.82 10.26
C ALA A 195 14.09 12.05 10.09
N MET A 196 13.45 11.19 9.30
CA MET A 196 12.02 11.26 9.05
C MET A 196 11.23 10.62 10.20
N SER A 197 10.15 11.28 10.60
CA SER A 197 9.22 10.78 11.61
C SER A 197 7.84 11.38 11.40
N ASP A 198 6.80 10.64 11.74
CA ASP A 198 5.44 11.14 11.83
C ASP A 198 4.90 10.99 13.26
N THR A 199 3.96 11.85 13.63
CA THR A 199 3.32 11.82 14.94
C THR A 199 1.84 12.11 14.78
N PHE A 200 1.04 11.05 14.92
CA PHE A 200 -0.41 11.11 14.82
C PHE A 200 -1.04 11.61 16.12
N ARG A 201 -2.00 12.50 15.96
CA ARG A 201 -2.95 12.94 16.99
C ARG A 201 -4.34 12.68 16.46
N PHE A 202 -4.78 11.42 16.60
CA PHE A 202 -6.07 10.96 16.08
C PHE A 202 -7.27 11.71 16.69
N ASP A 203 -7.15 12.14 17.95
CA ASP A 203 -8.15 12.96 18.64
C ASP A 203 -8.31 14.36 18.00
N ALA A 204 -7.25 14.85 17.36
CA ALA A 204 -7.21 16.13 16.68
C ALA A 204 -7.27 16.01 15.15
N GLU A 205 -7.48 14.80 14.61
CA GLU A 205 -7.47 14.50 13.17
C GLU A 205 -6.25 15.09 12.45
N ALA A 206 -5.08 15.01 13.09
CA ALA A 206 -3.87 15.69 12.62
C ALA A 206 -2.63 14.80 12.75
N CYS A 207 -1.72 14.93 11.80
CA CYS A 207 -0.40 14.34 11.82
C CYS A 207 0.66 15.41 11.62
N GLU A 208 1.71 15.39 12.42
CA GLU A 208 2.92 16.19 12.21
C GLU A 208 3.99 15.30 11.59
N ILE A 209 4.51 15.69 10.44
CA ILE A 209 5.56 14.95 9.73
C ILE A 209 6.83 15.80 9.76
N ARG A 210 7.92 15.23 10.24
CA ARG A 210 9.24 15.87 10.34
C ARG A 210 10.24 15.14 9.48
N TYR A 211 11.14 15.87 8.85
CA TYR A 211 12.27 15.30 8.12
C TYR A 211 13.37 16.33 7.91
N THR A 212 14.56 15.86 7.54
CA THR A 212 15.71 16.70 7.19
C THR A 212 16.08 16.51 5.74
N ILE A 213 16.05 17.57 4.93
CA ILE A 213 16.47 17.56 3.52
C ILE A 213 17.63 18.51 3.33
N ASN A 214 18.75 18.03 2.78
CA ASN A 214 19.99 18.81 2.64
C ASN A 214 20.42 19.53 3.94
N GLY A 215 20.28 18.84 5.08
CA GLY A 215 20.64 19.37 6.40
C GLY A 215 19.68 20.43 6.98
N ARG A 216 18.53 20.68 6.33
CA ARG A 216 17.49 21.60 6.82
C ARG A 216 16.30 20.80 7.34
N GLU A 217 15.89 21.09 8.56
CA GLU A 217 14.66 20.54 9.13
C GLU A 217 13.43 21.10 8.42
N ARG A 218 12.47 20.22 8.18
CA ARG A 218 11.15 20.49 7.63
C ARG A 218 10.10 19.90 8.55
N VAL A 219 8.97 20.61 8.64
CA VAL A 219 7.79 20.16 9.36
C VAL A 219 6.59 20.38 8.44
N LEU A 220 5.85 19.32 8.15
CA LEU A 220 4.58 19.35 7.46
C LEU A 220 3.47 19.04 8.45
N SER A 221 2.32 19.67 8.25
CA SER A 221 1.07 19.30 8.91
C SER A 221 0.20 18.60 7.89
N ALA A 222 -0.35 17.45 8.28
CA ALA A 222 -1.28 16.68 7.48
C ALA A 222 -2.60 16.49 8.24
N LYS A 223 -3.71 16.57 7.52
CA LYS A 223 -5.02 16.13 8.01
C LYS A 223 -5.05 14.61 8.04
N VAL A 224 -5.64 14.04 9.10
CA VAL A 224 -5.98 12.62 9.15
C VAL A 224 -7.45 12.50 8.76
N ASP A 225 -7.72 11.90 7.60
CA ASP A 225 -9.07 11.71 7.08
C ASP A 225 -9.32 10.21 6.87
N ASN A 226 -9.77 9.54 7.93
CA ASN A 226 -9.81 8.09 8.00
C ASN A 226 -8.42 7.47 7.71
N ASP A 227 -8.31 6.67 6.65
CA ASP A 227 -7.10 6.04 6.14
C ASP A 227 -6.47 6.76 4.95
N TRP A 228 -7.00 7.93 4.56
CA TRP A 228 -6.52 8.67 3.39
C TRP A 228 -5.34 9.58 3.71
N ALA A 229 -4.33 9.55 2.85
CA ALA A 229 -3.20 10.46 2.84
C ALA A 229 -3.64 11.89 2.46
N ASP A 230 -3.10 12.87 3.18
CA ASP A 230 -3.31 14.28 2.87
C ASP A 230 -2.52 14.65 1.61
N TYR A 231 -3.24 14.88 0.52
CA TYR A 231 -2.68 15.27 -0.76
C TYR A 231 -1.75 16.49 -0.65
N GLU A 232 -2.08 17.50 0.16
CA GLU A 232 -1.26 18.72 0.28
C GLU A 232 0.07 18.42 0.99
N ALA A 233 0.06 17.52 1.98
CA ALA A 233 1.29 17.10 2.66
C ALA A 233 2.19 16.30 1.71
N VAL A 234 1.64 15.38 0.92
CA VAL A 234 2.40 14.60 -0.06
C VAL A 234 2.93 15.52 -1.18
N ALA A 235 2.11 16.42 -1.71
CA ALA A 235 2.52 17.37 -2.74
C ALA A 235 3.59 18.36 -2.24
N ALA A 236 3.50 18.81 -0.98
CA ALA A 236 4.54 19.64 -0.36
C ALA A 236 5.86 18.88 -0.24
N PHE A 237 5.83 17.61 0.21
CA PHE A 237 7.02 16.77 0.27
C PHE A 237 7.63 16.54 -1.11
N ALA A 238 6.81 16.18 -2.11
CA ALA A 238 7.24 15.99 -3.49
C ALA A 238 7.94 17.24 -4.06
N ARG A 239 7.40 18.44 -3.82
CA ARG A 239 8.04 19.71 -4.24
C ARG A 239 9.37 19.95 -3.56
N ASP A 240 9.47 19.67 -2.26
CA ASP A 240 10.72 19.80 -1.53
C ASP A 240 11.79 18.85 -2.11
N VAL A 241 11.41 17.61 -2.46
CA VAL A 241 12.29 16.66 -3.15
C VAL A 241 12.71 17.17 -4.53
N GLU A 242 11.77 17.54 -5.39
CA GLU A 242 12.06 18.08 -6.74
C GLU A 242 13.02 19.26 -6.70
N THR A 243 12.75 20.23 -5.81
CA THR A 243 13.56 21.44 -5.65
C THR A 243 14.98 21.11 -5.23
N ASN A 244 15.15 20.14 -4.33
CA ASN A 244 16.48 19.77 -3.81
C ASN A 244 17.24 18.82 -4.73
N ILE A 245 16.56 18.09 -5.63
CA ILE A 245 17.20 17.32 -6.70
C ILE A 245 17.66 18.25 -7.83
N GLY A 246 16.78 19.14 -8.30
CA GLY A 246 17.12 20.24 -9.20
C GLY A 246 17.62 19.84 -10.59
N ASP A 247 17.30 18.63 -11.08
CA ASP A 247 17.77 18.13 -12.38
C ASP A 247 16.72 18.17 -13.50
N GLY A 248 15.60 18.87 -13.27
CA GLY A 248 14.52 19.04 -14.23
C GLY A 248 13.54 17.86 -14.32
N ARG A 249 13.64 16.89 -13.40
CA ARG A 249 12.63 15.84 -13.20
C ARG A 249 11.58 16.27 -12.17
N HIS A 250 10.37 15.79 -12.39
CA HIS A 250 9.19 16.06 -11.59
C HIS A 250 8.42 14.77 -11.32
N PHE A 251 7.57 14.77 -10.29
CA PHE A 251 6.60 13.73 -10.07
C PHE A 251 5.39 13.93 -10.99
N TRP A 252 5.06 12.89 -11.74
CA TRP A 252 3.92 12.81 -12.64
C TRP A 252 2.98 11.72 -12.14
N GLY A 253 1.72 12.07 -11.92
CA GLY A 253 0.67 11.14 -11.50
C GLY A 253 -0.12 10.62 -12.68
N ALA A 254 -0.36 9.31 -12.71
CA ALA A 254 -1.44 8.68 -13.46
C ALA A 254 -2.54 8.28 -12.47
N ASP A 255 -3.74 8.81 -12.65
CA ASP A 255 -4.90 8.50 -11.81
C ASP A 255 -5.50 7.16 -12.24
N ASN A 256 -5.69 6.24 -11.30
CA ASN A 256 -6.39 4.97 -11.53
C ASN A 256 -7.76 4.89 -10.81
N GLY A 257 -8.20 5.99 -10.20
CA GLY A 257 -9.46 6.14 -9.47
C GLY A 257 -9.42 5.76 -8.00
N GLN A 258 -8.40 5.04 -7.54
CA GLN A 258 -8.22 4.63 -6.13
C GLN A 258 -6.86 5.04 -5.55
N ALA A 259 -5.84 5.05 -6.40
CA ALA A 259 -4.46 5.36 -6.11
C ALA A 259 -3.91 6.30 -7.20
N VAL A 260 -2.71 6.83 -6.93
CA VAL A 260 -1.98 7.62 -7.91
C VAL A 260 -0.69 6.90 -8.24
N ILE A 261 -0.50 6.55 -9.50
CA ILE A 261 0.78 6.00 -9.94
C ILE A 261 1.74 7.16 -10.17
N LEU A 262 2.74 7.28 -9.31
CA LEU A 262 3.76 8.31 -9.37
C LEU A 262 4.93 7.85 -10.23
N PHE A 263 5.33 8.70 -11.18
CA PHE A 263 6.54 8.55 -11.98
C PHE A 263 7.47 9.75 -11.82
N PHE A 264 8.77 9.52 -11.68
CA PHE A 264 9.75 10.61 -11.59
C PHE A 264 10.42 10.87 -12.95
N LEU A 265 9.91 11.83 -13.72
CA LEU A 265 10.22 12.05 -15.14
C LEU A 265 10.57 13.51 -15.47
N THR A 266 11.38 13.73 -16.48
CA THR A 266 11.51 15.05 -17.12
C THR A 266 10.25 15.40 -17.90
N ASP A 267 10.03 16.70 -18.16
CA ASP A 267 8.93 17.16 -19.02
C ASP A 267 8.94 16.49 -20.41
N ALA A 268 10.14 16.28 -20.98
CA ALA A 268 10.30 15.65 -22.29
C ALA A 268 9.93 14.16 -22.29
N GLU A 269 10.25 13.44 -21.21
CA GLU A 269 9.85 12.03 -21.03
C GLU A 269 8.33 11.92 -20.84
N ALA A 270 7.75 12.73 -19.94
CA ALA A 270 6.32 12.74 -19.70
C ALA A 270 5.51 13.11 -20.96
N ALA A 271 5.99 14.09 -21.75
CA ALA A 271 5.39 14.44 -23.02
C ALA A 271 5.40 13.28 -24.03
N LYS A 272 6.45 12.46 -24.07
CA LYS A 272 6.49 11.26 -24.91
C LYS A 272 5.48 10.21 -24.45
N VAL A 273 5.34 9.99 -23.14
CA VAL A 273 4.32 9.07 -22.60
C VAL A 273 2.91 9.57 -22.96
N ASN A 274 2.63 10.85 -22.75
CA ASN A 274 1.34 11.46 -23.10
C ASN A 274 1.06 11.48 -24.61
N ALA A 275 2.08 11.38 -25.46
CA ALA A 275 1.90 11.21 -26.90
C ALA A 275 1.45 9.79 -27.28
N LEU A 276 1.74 8.78 -26.45
CA LEU A 276 1.27 7.40 -26.64
C LEU A 276 -0.20 7.25 -26.23
N ARG A 277 -0.59 7.93 -25.15
CA ARG A 277 -1.97 8.02 -24.67
C ARG A 277 -2.21 9.39 -24.07
N SER A 278 -3.09 10.17 -24.69
CA SER A 278 -3.37 11.55 -24.30
C SER A 278 -3.82 11.65 -22.85
N GLU A 279 -3.31 12.67 -22.14
CA GLU A 279 -3.73 13.06 -20.78
C GLU A 279 -3.56 11.96 -19.72
N THR A 280 -2.60 11.05 -19.93
CA THR A 280 -2.36 9.95 -18.97
C THR A 280 -1.58 10.41 -17.74
N LEU A 281 -0.58 11.27 -17.95
CA LEU A 281 0.27 11.79 -16.90
C LEU A 281 0.01 13.28 -16.68
N MET A 282 -0.30 13.64 -15.44
CA MET A 282 -0.41 15.02 -14.97
C MET A 282 0.68 15.31 -13.96
N ARG A 283 1.14 16.56 -13.89
CA ARG A 283 2.12 16.96 -12.88
C ARG A 283 1.48 16.82 -11.50
N TYR A 284 2.11 16.03 -10.63
CA TYR A 284 1.52 15.67 -9.34
C TYR A 284 1.51 16.86 -8.38
N ALA A 285 2.62 17.60 -8.32
CA ALA A 285 2.73 18.79 -7.51
C ALA A 285 2.92 20.02 -8.40
N THR A 286 1.86 20.81 -8.53
CA THR A 286 1.87 22.10 -9.22
C THR A 286 2.03 23.23 -8.21
N ASP A 287 2.64 24.34 -8.64
CA ASP A 287 2.69 25.59 -7.88
C ASP A 287 1.35 26.35 -7.89
#